data_AF-A0A2A7X1Y7-F1
#
_entry.id   AF-A0A2A7X1Y7-F1
#
_cell.length_a   1.000
_cell.length_b   1.000
_cell.length_c   1.000
_cell.angle_alpha   90.00
_cell.angle_beta   90.00
_cell.angle_gamma   90.00
#
_symmetry.space_group_name_H-M   'P 1'
#
loop_
_entity.id
_entity.type
_entity.pdbx_description
1 polymer ?
#
loop_
_entity_poly.entity_id
_entity_poly.type
_entity_poly.pdbx_seq_one_letter_code
_entity_poly.pdbx_strand_id
1 'polypeptide(L)'
;MLKSQKGIIFLAVLILLVVYILIRPSFQMNGNNEKNIVKTIHSIDGYENKDAIEILKIFDSNHGHDRTVAFLYDNSPAYIHFYKNKDGNYKWTYAASKRGSTDELFFVKIGKVMHSDHVLVVTNADTSVAKIKLTVIGESTKEFVLILHPKSASFIKLENIPKPLNGHEYRFEYEYFDKDGKQIK
;
A
#
# COMPACT_ATOMS: atom_id res chain seq x y z
N MET A 1 26.68 -40.87 35.16
CA MET A 1 25.43 -40.09 35.05
C MET A 1 25.52 -38.80 34.20
N LEU A 2 26.70 -38.35 33.74
CA LEU A 2 26.82 -37.11 32.92
C LEU A 2 26.51 -37.26 31.41
N LYS A 3 26.44 -38.48 30.86
CA LYS A 3 26.17 -38.71 29.42
C LYS A 3 24.69 -38.48 29.03
N SER A 4 23.73 -38.75 29.92
CA SER A 4 22.29 -38.56 29.63
C SER A 4 21.87 -37.09 29.65
N GLN A 5 22.49 -36.27 30.50
CA GLN A 5 22.16 -34.84 30.60
C GLN A 5 22.48 -34.08 29.30
N LYS A 6 23.61 -34.38 28.65
CA LYS A 6 23.96 -33.76 27.36
C LYS A 6 23.01 -34.15 26.23
N GLY A 7 22.53 -35.40 26.23
CA GLY A 7 21.54 -35.88 25.25
C GLY A 7 20.16 -35.23 25.44
N ILE A 8 19.73 -35.05 26.70
CA ILE A 8 18.47 -34.37 27.03
C ILE A 8 18.54 -32.89 26.63
N ILE A 9 19.65 -32.20 26.91
CA ILE A 9 19.85 -30.80 26.50
C ILE A 9 19.82 -30.67 24.98
N PHE A 10 20.53 -31.55 24.27
CA PHE A 10 20.52 -31.56 22.80
C PHE A 10 19.11 -31.76 22.23
N LEU A 11 18.34 -32.71 22.79
CA LEU A 11 16.96 -32.96 22.38
C LEU A 11 16.04 -31.77 22.68
N ALA A 12 16.20 -31.12 23.84
CA ALA A 12 15.45 -29.93 24.20
C ALA A 12 15.73 -28.77 23.23
N VAL A 13 17.00 -28.55 22.85
CA VAL A 13 17.37 -27.55 21.83
C VAL A 13 16.78 -27.90 20.47
N LEU A 14 16.79 -29.18 20.08
CA LEU A 14 16.20 -29.63 18.82
C LEU A 14 14.68 -29.37 18.79
N ILE A 15 13.98 -29.68 19.88
CA ILE A 15 12.54 -29.43 20.02
C ILE A 15 12.27 -27.92 19.96
N LEU A 16 13.04 -27.09 20.68
CA LEU A 16 12.91 -25.64 20.61
C LEU A 16 13.14 -25.10 19.20
N LEU A 17 14.09 -25.68 18.45
CA LEU A 17 14.40 -25.29 17.08
C LEU A 17 13.27 -25.68 16.11
N VAL A 18 12.68 -26.86 16.26
CA VAL A 18 11.49 -27.30 15.50
C VAL A 18 10.29 -26.42 15.84
N VAL A 19 10.02 -26.17 17.12
CA VAL A 19 8.94 -25.27 17.56
C VAL A 19 9.16 -23.86 17.03
N TYR A 20 10.38 -23.33 17.07
CA TYR A 20 10.70 -22.03 16.49
C TYR A 20 10.42 -21.99 14.99
N ILE A 21 10.83 -23.01 14.22
CA ILE A 21 10.54 -23.10 12.78
C ILE A 21 9.04 -23.13 12.50
N LEU A 22 8.25 -23.84 13.33
CA LEU A 22 6.80 -23.97 13.16
C LEU A 22 6.03 -22.69 13.54
N ILE A 23 6.49 -21.91 14.53
CA ILE A 23 5.83 -20.68 14.98
C ILE A 23 6.39 -19.44 14.24
N ARG A 24 7.56 -19.53 13.59
CA ARG A 24 8.13 -18.43 12.79
C ARG A 24 7.16 -17.81 11.77
N PRO A 25 6.34 -18.56 11.01
CA PRO A 25 5.38 -17.99 10.08
C PRO A 25 4.30 -17.15 10.79
N SER A 26 3.83 -17.54 11.98
CA SER A 26 2.86 -16.78 12.77
C SER A 26 3.44 -15.51 13.40
N PHE A 27 4.76 -15.40 13.52
CA PHE A 27 5.41 -14.12 13.85
C PHE A 27 5.49 -13.16 12.66
N GLN A 28 5.25 -13.62 11.43
CA GLN A 28 5.26 -12.81 10.21
C GLN A 28 3.86 -12.37 9.77
N MET A 29 2.91 -12.19 10.70
CA MET A 29 1.56 -11.67 10.42
C MET A 29 1.58 -10.17 10.10
N ASN A 30 2.46 -9.71 9.22
CA ASN A 30 2.69 -8.30 8.93
C ASN A 30 1.66 -7.81 7.91
N GLY A 31 0.45 -7.49 8.36
CA GLY A 31 -0.58 -6.90 7.51
C GLY A 31 -1.90 -7.67 7.42
N ASN A 32 -2.05 -8.76 8.18
CA ASN A 32 -3.27 -9.61 8.11
C ASN A 32 -4.52 -8.91 8.67
N ASN A 33 -4.34 -8.00 9.63
CA ASN A 33 -5.40 -7.20 10.23
C ASN A 33 -4.87 -5.80 10.54
N GLU A 34 -5.77 -4.88 10.86
CA GLU A 34 -5.48 -3.47 11.10
C GLU A 34 -4.37 -3.25 12.14
N LYS A 35 -4.46 -3.91 13.30
CA LYS A 35 -3.45 -3.82 14.38
C LYS A 35 -2.04 -4.21 13.89
N ASN A 36 -1.95 -5.27 13.09
CA ASN A 36 -0.68 -5.72 12.53
C ASN A 36 -0.20 -4.82 11.38
N ILE A 37 -1.10 -4.21 10.61
CA ILE A 37 -0.76 -3.20 9.60
C ILE A 37 -0.11 -1.99 10.29
N VAL A 38 -0.77 -1.42 11.30
CA VAL A 38 -0.25 -0.28 12.08
C VAL A 38 1.12 -0.61 12.69
N LYS A 39 1.25 -1.79 13.31
CA LYS A 39 2.54 -2.25 13.85
C LYS A 39 3.62 -2.37 12.78
N THR A 40 3.24 -2.81 11.57
CA THR A 40 4.18 -2.91 10.45
C THR A 40 4.61 -1.52 10.00
N ILE A 41 3.69 -0.57 9.83
CA ILE A 41 4.02 0.80 9.43
C ILE A 41 4.97 1.43 10.45
N HIS A 42 4.73 1.28 11.76
CA HIS A 42 5.66 1.79 12.80
C HIS A 42 7.06 1.19 12.79
N SER A 43 7.22 0.00 12.19
CA SER A 43 8.53 -0.63 12.05
C SER A 43 9.33 -0.12 10.86
N ILE A 44 8.76 0.77 10.04
CA ILE A 44 9.40 1.38 8.88
C ILE A 44 10.02 2.70 9.30
N ASP A 45 11.30 2.89 8.99
CA ASP A 45 12.00 4.15 9.22
C ASP A 45 11.24 5.34 8.59
N GLY A 46 11.04 6.39 9.38
CA GLY A 46 10.27 7.57 9.02
C GLY A 46 8.77 7.53 9.38
N TYR A 47 8.29 6.46 10.02
CA TYR A 47 6.90 6.28 10.47
C TYR A 47 6.76 5.90 11.96
N GLU A 48 7.72 6.29 12.79
CA GLU A 48 7.86 5.81 14.17
C GLU A 48 6.78 6.35 15.13
N ASN A 49 6.13 7.47 14.78
CA ASN A 49 5.12 8.09 15.64
C ASN A 49 3.83 7.26 15.69
N LYS A 50 3.47 6.78 16.89
CA LYS A 50 2.34 5.86 17.12
C LYS A 50 0.97 6.47 16.98
N ASP A 51 0.85 7.75 17.34
CA ASP A 51 -0.44 8.45 17.34
C ASP A 51 -0.71 9.16 16.01
N ALA A 52 0.18 8.99 15.04
CA ALA A 52 0.15 9.65 13.74
C ALA A 52 -0.58 8.86 12.65
N ILE A 53 -0.85 7.57 12.85
CA ILE A 53 -1.38 6.69 11.81
C ILE A 53 -2.89 6.60 11.88
N GLU A 54 -3.53 6.91 10.75
CA GLU A 54 -4.94 6.68 10.56
C GLU A 54 -5.19 5.88 9.28
N ILE A 55 -5.74 4.66 9.41
CA ILE A 55 -6.08 3.85 8.25
C ILE A 55 -7.40 4.35 7.65
N LEU A 56 -7.35 4.72 6.38
CA LEU A 56 -8.53 5.20 5.65
C LEU A 56 -9.25 4.04 4.96
N LYS A 57 -8.50 3.18 4.28
CA LYS A 57 -9.07 2.07 3.51
C LYS A 57 -8.06 0.98 3.23
N ILE A 58 -8.54 -0.26 3.22
CA ILE A 58 -7.78 -1.46 2.82
C ILE A 58 -8.38 -1.97 1.52
N PHE A 59 -7.53 -2.14 0.51
CA PHE A 59 -7.89 -2.68 -0.80
C PHE A 59 -7.19 -4.02 -1.01
N ASP A 60 -7.97 -5.09 -1.12
CA ASP A 60 -7.46 -6.41 -1.48
C ASP A 60 -7.65 -6.66 -2.97
N SER A 61 -6.66 -7.24 -3.64
CA SER A 61 -6.81 -7.64 -5.04
C SER A 61 -7.84 -8.77 -5.19
N ASN A 62 -8.43 -8.93 -6.37
CA ASN A 62 -9.48 -9.94 -6.63
C ASN A 62 -9.05 -11.39 -6.30
N HIS A 63 -7.75 -11.68 -6.36
CA HIS A 63 -7.19 -12.99 -6.02
C HIS A 63 -6.61 -13.06 -4.59
N GLY A 64 -6.72 -11.98 -3.82
CA GLY A 64 -6.29 -11.90 -2.42
C GLY A 64 -4.78 -12.03 -2.22
N HIS A 65 -3.98 -11.86 -3.27
CA HIS A 65 -2.51 -11.96 -3.19
C HIS A 65 -1.84 -10.63 -2.83
N ASP A 66 -2.53 -9.52 -3.08
CA ASP A 66 -2.00 -8.18 -2.87
C ASP A 66 -2.96 -7.40 -2.00
N ARG A 67 -2.40 -6.56 -1.13
CA ARG A 67 -3.15 -5.66 -0.26
C ARG A 67 -2.50 -4.29 -0.28
N THR A 68 -3.27 -3.28 -0.65
CA THR A 68 -2.88 -1.88 -0.59
C THR A 68 -3.64 -1.23 0.54
N VAL A 69 -2.93 -0.60 1.48
CA VAL A 69 -3.55 0.14 2.58
C VAL A 69 -3.25 1.61 2.38
N ALA A 70 -4.31 2.40 2.25
CA ALA A 70 -4.23 3.85 2.27
C ALA A 70 -4.39 4.35 3.71
N PHE A 71 -3.49 5.22 4.13
CA PHE A 71 -3.49 5.77 5.48
C PHE A 71 -3.00 7.21 5.49
N LEU A 72 -3.25 7.91 6.58
CA LEU A 72 -2.62 9.19 6.88
C LEU A 72 -1.49 8.96 7.88
N TYR A 73 -0.37 9.64 7.68
CA TYR A 73 0.70 9.76 8.66
C TYR A 73 0.88 11.23 9.00
N ASP A 74 0.57 11.64 10.24
CA ASP A 74 0.53 13.04 10.65
C ASP A 74 -0.32 13.88 9.68
N ASN A 75 -1.54 13.40 9.41
CA ASN A 75 -2.48 13.99 8.44
C ASN A 75 -1.93 14.10 7.00
N SER A 76 -0.79 13.48 6.67
CA SER A 76 -0.23 13.47 5.32
C SER A 76 -0.62 12.18 4.57
N PRO A 77 -1.06 12.26 3.30
CA PRO A 77 -1.36 11.10 2.46
C PRO A 77 -0.21 10.09 2.39
N ALA A 78 -0.53 8.81 2.61
CA ALA A 78 0.42 7.71 2.55
C ALA A 78 -0.25 6.40 2.11
N TYR A 79 0.58 5.47 1.64
CA TYR A 79 0.14 4.09 1.40
C TYR A 79 1.25 3.08 1.66
N ILE A 80 0.83 1.85 1.91
CA ILE A 80 1.70 0.68 2.06
C ILE A 80 1.11 -0.48 1.28
N HIS A 81 1.98 -1.21 0.59
CA HIS A 81 1.64 -2.40 -0.19
C HIS A 81 2.16 -3.66 0.51
N PHE A 82 1.36 -4.72 0.46
CA PHE A 82 1.67 -6.04 0.99
C PHE A 82 1.43 -7.13 -0.04
N TYR A 83 2.27 -8.16 -0.01
CA TYR A 83 2.08 -9.39 -0.76
C TYR A 83 1.81 -10.57 0.19
N LYS A 84 0.85 -11.43 -0.15
CA LYS A 84 0.49 -12.61 0.62
C LYS A 84 1.43 -13.76 0.29
N ASN A 85 2.14 -14.25 1.30
CA ASN A 85 3.03 -15.38 1.17
C ASN A 85 2.26 -16.71 1.04
N LYS A 86 2.99 -17.79 0.77
CA LYS A 86 2.43 -19.16 0.63
C LYS A 86 1.71 -19.68 1.87
N ASP A 87 2.03 -19.14 3.05
CA ASP A 87 1.45 -19.50 4.34
C ASP A 87 0.20 -18.66 4.65
N GLY A 88 -0.24 -17.80 3.71
CA GLY A 88 -1.42 -16.96 3.84
C GLY A 88 -1.20 -15.67 4.64
N ASN A 89 0.04 -15.33 5.00
CA ASN A 89 0.38 -14.11 5.73
C ASN A 89 0.84 -13.01 4.78
N TYR A 90 0.39 -11.79 5.05
CA TYR A 90 0.86 -10.62 4.33
C TYR A 90 2.25 -10.21 4.80
N LYS A 91 3.06 -9.72 3.86
CA LYS A 91 4.36 -9.11 4.11
C LYS A 91 4.44 -7.81 3.31
N TRP A 92 4.81 -6.72 3.97
CA TRP A 92 4.96 -5.43 3.29
C TRP A 92 6.09 -5.49 2.26
N THR A 93 5.93 -4.76 1.16
CA THR A 93 6.90 -4.69 0.07
C THR A 93 7.33 -3.26 -0.23
N TYR A 94 6.43 -2.29 -0.08
CA TYR A 94 6.69 -0.90 -0.41
C TYR A 94 5.78 0.00 0.43
N ALA A 95 6.29 1.17 0.81
CA ALA A 95 5.50 2.23 1.43
C ALA A 95 5.97 3.59 0.90
N ALA A 96 5.04 4.53 0.75
CA ALA A 96 5.33 5.90 0.37
C ALA A 96 4.39 6.86 1.08
N SER A 97 4.88 8.09 1.30
CA SER A 97 4.10 9.18 1.85
C SER A 97 4.50 10.50 1.19
N LYS A 98 3.56 11.45 1.19
CA LYS A 98 3.81 12.82 0.79
C LYS A 98 3.55 13.77 1.95
N ARG A 99 4.60 14.06 2.72
CA ARG A 99 4.52 14.97 3.87
C ARG A 99 4.12 16.38 3.43
N GLY A 100 3.20 16.97 4.17
CA GLY A 100 2.74 18.35 3.97
C GLY A 100 1.81 18.56 2.77
N SER A 101 1.37 17.48 2.11
CA SER A 101 0.32 17.55 1.08
C SER A 101 -1.05 17.26 1.68
N THR A 102 -2.10 17.84 1.10
CA THR A 102 -3.50 17.53 1.47
C THR A 102 -4.07 16.35 0.70
N ASP A 103 -3.48 16.04 -0.44
CA ASP A 103 -3.88 14.98 -1.34
C ASP A 103 -2.66 14.48 -2.11
N GLU A 104 -2.66 13.21 -2.50
CA GLU A 104 -1.59 12.64 -3.31
C GLU A 104 -2.12 11.53 -4.20
N LEU A 105 -1.54 11.43 -5.40
CA LEU A 105 -1.82 10.40 -6.38
C LEU A 105 -0.61 9.47 -6.48
N PHE A 106 -0.82 8.21 -6.10
CA PHE A 106 0.19 7.17 -6.16
C PHE A 106 -0.11 6.20 -7.30
N PHE A 107 0.90 5.94 -8.13
CA PHE A 107 0.90 4.83 -9.07
C PHE A 107 1.28 3.55 -8.32
N VAL A 108 0.32 2.65 -8.15
CA VAL A 108 0.51 1.41 -7.40
C VAL A 108 0.68 0.26 -8.38
N LYS A 109 1.73 -0.54 -8.15
CA LYS A 109 1.98 -1.78 -8.90
C LYS A 109 1.37 -2.94 -8.12
N ILE A 110 0.45 -3.67 -8.74
CA ILE A 110 -0.16 -4.87 -8.15
C ILE A 110 0.40 -6.11 -8.86
N GLY A 111 0.78 -7.13 -8.09
CA GLY A 111 1.28 -8.39 -8.62
C GLY A 111 2.69 -8.31 -9.21
N LYS A 112 3.08 -9.35 -9.96
CA LYS A 112 4.43 -9.49 -10.54
C LYS A 112 4.64 -8.67 -11.82
N VAL A 113 3.57 -8.09 -12.36
CA VAL A 113 3.62 -7.33 -13.62
C VAL A 113 4.06 -5.90 -13.28
N MET A 114 5.18 -5.45 -13.85
CA MET A 114 5.78 -4.13 -13.56
C MET A 114 4.97 -2.93 -14.09
N HIS A 115 3.75 -3.13 -14.59
CA HIS A 115 2.92 -2.04 -15.10
C HIS A 115 2.16 -1.39 -13.93
N SER A 116 2.33 -0.08 -13.78
CA SER A 116 1.52 0.73 -12.86
C SER A 116 0.14 0.97 -13.46
N ASP A 117 -0.71 -0.05 -13.45
CA ASP A 117 -2.07 0.00 -13.99
C ASP A 117 -3.11 0.41 -12.94
N HIS A 118 -2.70 0.68 -11.71
CA HIS A 118 -3.57 1.18 -10.65
C HIS A 118 -3.13 2.55 -10.15
N VAL A 119 -4.12 3.39 -9.88
CA VAL A 119 -3.94 4.69 -9.27
C VAL A 119 -4.68 4.71 -7.95
N LEU A 120 -3.94 5.08 -6.90
CA LEU A 120 -4.48 5.35 -5.58
C LEU A 120 -4.45 6.85 -5.35
N VAL A 121 -5.60 7.45 -5.08
CA VAL A 121 -5.67 8.82 -4.56
C VAL A 121 -6.01 8.76 -3.09
N VAL A 122 -5.21 9.45 -2.27
CA VAL A 122 -5.41 9.56 -0.84
C VAL A 122 -5.56 11.04 -0.49
N THR A 123 -6.59 11.37 0.27
CA THR A 123 -6.87 12.73 0.74
C THR A 123 -6.92 12.80 2.25
N ASN A 124 -6.50 13.93 2.81
CA ASN A 124 -6.55 14.19 4.23
C ASN A 124 -7.78 15.05 4.61
N ALA A 125 -7.87 15.46 5.88
CA ALA A 125 -9.00 16.25 6.36
C ALA A 125 -9.08 17.66 5.76
N ASP A 126 -7.96 18.21 5.31
CA ASP A 126 -7.82 19.61 4.87
C ASP A 126 -7.87 19.76 3.34
N THR A 127 -8.06 18.67 2.58
CA THR A 127 -8.12 18.76 1.12
C THR A 127 -9.28 19.65 0.66
N SER A 128 -8.97 20.55 -0.26
CA SER A 128 -9.96 21.31 -1.02
C SER A 128 -10.28 20.66 -2.36
N VAL A 129 -9.55 19.62 -2.77
CA VAL A 129 -9.73 18.92 -4.05
C VAL A 129 -10.95 18.02 -3.94
N ALA A 130 -11.95 18.28 -4.77
CA ALA A 130 -13.15 17.44 -4.87
C ALA A 130 -13.12 16.52 -6.09
N LYS A 131 -12.28 16.82 -7.09
CA LYS A 131 -12.18 16.04 -8.32
C LYS A 131 -10.80 16.11 -8.92
N ILE A 132 -10.29 14.98 -9.40
CA ILE A 132 -9.10 14.88 -10.25
C ILE A 132 -9.52 14.35 -11.61
N LYS A 133 -9.07 15.03 -12.66
CA LYS A 133 -9.10 14.52 -14.02
C LYS A 133 -7.69 14.07 -14.39
N LEU A 134 -7.56 12.79 -14.69
CA LEU A 134 -6.33 12.14 -15.14
C LEU A 134 -6.43 11.88 -16.63
N THR A 135 -5.53 12.48 -17.39
CA THR A 135 -5.43 12.29 -18.84
C THR A 135 -4.21 11.44 -19.14
N VAL A 136 -4.42 10.29 -19.79
CA VAL A 136 -3.35 9.40 -20.24
C VAL A 136 -3.19 9.55 -21.75
N ILE A 137 -1.99 9.92 -22.18
CA ILE A 137 -1.68 10.25 -23.56
C ILE A 137 -0.74 9.19 -24.11
N GLY A 138 -1.21 8.53 -25.17
CA GLY A 138 -0.50 7.54 -25.96
C GLY A 138 -0.92 7.60 -27.42
N GLU A 139 -0.98 6.46 -28.11
CA GLU A 139 -1.53 6.36 -29.49
C GLU A 139 -2.96 6.94 -29.60
N SER A 140 -3.71 6.90 -28.51
CA SER A 140 -4.93 7.65 -28.29
C SER A 140 -4.89 8.33 -26.92
N THR A 141 -5.82 9.25 -26.67
CA THR A 141 -5.97 9.91 -25.37
C THR A 141 -7.13 9.29 -24.60
N LYS A 142 -6.94 9.03 -23.31
CA LYS A 142 -7.99 8.54 -22.43
C LYS A 142 -8.04 9.35 -21.13
N GLU A 143 -9.25 9.71 -20.73
CA GLU A 143 -9.48 10.47 -19.51
C GLU A 143 -10.15 9.62 -18.44
N PHE A 144 -9.76 9.84 -17.19
CA PHE A 144 -10.35 9.24 -16.01
C PHE A 144 -10.74 10.35 -15.04
N VAL A 145 -11.95 10.29 -14.50
CA VAL A 145 -12.45 11.26 -13.52
C VAL A 145 -12.57 10.55 -12.18
N LEU A 146 -11.91 11.10 -11.16
CA LEU A 146 -12.00 10.64 -9.79
C LEU A 146 -12.71 11.70 -8.97
N ILE A 147 -13.79 11.29 -8.29
CA ILE A 147 -14.44 12.13 -7.27
C ILE A 147 -13.80 11.83 -5.92
N LEU A 148 -13.46 12.89 -5.20
CA LEU A 148 -12.75 12.83 -3.94
C LEU A 148 -13.61 13.41 -2.82
N HIS A 149 -13.38 12.90 -1.63
CA HIS A 149 -13.96 13.41 -0.39
C HIS A 149 -12.83 13.72 0.60
N PRO A 150 -13.03 14.63 1.56
CA PRO A 150 -12.08 14.79 2.65
C PRO A 150 -11.85 13.46 3.36
N LYS A 151 -10.60 13.21 3.73
CA LYS A 151 -10.21 12.04 4.54
C LYS A 151 -10.66 10.72 3.91
N SER A 152 -10.33 10.53 2.64
CA SER A 152 -10.77 9.37 1.87
C SER A 152 -9.66 8.77 1.02
N ALA A 153 -9.91 7.56 0.52
CA ALA A 153 -9.02 6.89 -0.40
C ALA A 153 -9.82 6.24 -1.52
N SER A 154 -9.38 6.47 -2.76
CA SER A 154 -9.97 5.95 -3.98
C SER A 154 -8.92 5.17 -4.76
N PHE A 155 -9.22 3.92 -5.08
CA PHE A 155 -8.31 3.04 -5.80
C PHE A 155 -8.96 2.61 -7.10
N ILE A 156 -8.36 2.99 -8.22
CA ILE A 156 -8.89 2.73 -9.54
C ILE A 156 -7.90 1.92 -10.36
N LYS A 157 -8.43 0.98 -11.13
CA LYS A 157 -7.70 0.36 -12.21
C LYS A 157 -7.85 1.21 -13.47
N LEU A 158 -6.74 1.57 -14.08
CA LEU A 158 -6.70 2.26 -15.35
C LEU A 158 -6.95 1.24 -16.46
N GLU A 159 -8.21 0.90 -16.71
CA GLU A 159 -8.56 -0.06 -17.75
C GLU A 159 -8.41 0.54 -19.14
N ASN A 160 -8.00 -0.29 -20.12
CA ASN A 160 -7.86 0.10 -21.53
C ASN A 160 -7.02 1.39 -21.70
N ILE A 161 -5.87 1.47 -21.03
CA ILE A 161 -4.88 2.53 -21.28
C ILE A 161 -4.45 2.43 -22.75
N PRO A 162 -4.32 3.56 -23.48
CA PRO A 162 -3.71 3.56 -24.82
C PRO A 162 -2.33 2.89 -24.80
N LYS A 163 -1.75 2.55 -25.95
CA LYS A 163 -0.33 2.20 -26.04
C LYS A 163 0.54 3.46 -25.95
N PRO A 164 1.78 3.40 -25.44
CA PRO A 164 2.64 4.58 -25.33
C PRO A 164 3.04 5.12 -26.71
N LEU A 165 3.17 6.44 -26.84
CA LEU A 165 3.63 7.08 -28.07
C LEU A 165 5.08 6.63 -28.33
N ASN A 166 5.36 6.07 -29.51
CA ASN A 166 6.67 5.54 -29.88
C ASN A 166 7.18 4.36 -29.03
N GLY A 167 6.31 3.64 -28.32
CA GLY A 167 6.68 2.39 -27.65
C GLY A 167 7.49 2.51 -26.36
N HIS A 168 7.77 3.72 -25.87
CA HIS A 168 8.67 3.92 -24.73
C HIS A 168 7.96 4.35 -23.44
N GLU A 169 7.18 5.44 -23.43
CA GLU A 169 6.65 5.99 -22.18
C GLU A 169 5.22 6.53 -22.30
N TYR A 170 4.46 6.42 -21.21
CA TYR A 170 3.16 7.07 -21.04
C TYR A 170 3.36 8.51 -20.57
N ARG A 171 2.61 9.44 -21.16
CA ARG A 171 2.49 10.79 -20.61
C ARG A 171 1.17 10.92 -19.85
N PHE A 172 1.26 11.45 -18.64
CA PHE A 172 0.11 11.70 -17.77
C PHE A 172 -0.02 13.19 -17.50
N GLU A 173 -1.24 13.71 -17.65
CA GLU A 173 -1.60 15.08 -17.32
C GLU A 173 -2.72 15.05 -16.27
N TYR A 174 -2.70 16.03 -15.37
CA TYR A 174 -3.57 16.07 -14.19
C TYR A 174 -4.20 17.45 -14.06
N GLU A 175 -5.50 17.50 -13.88
CA GLU A 175 -6.24 18.72 -13.56
C GLU A 175 -7.01 18.50 -12.26
N TYR A 176 -6.86 19.42 -11.31
CA TYR A 176 -7.48 19.35 -9.99
C TYR A 176 -8.58 20.38 -9.88
N PHE A 177 -9.73 19.99 -9.35
CA PHE A 177 -10.89 20.87 -9.21
C PHE A 177 -11.39 20.90 -7.78
N ASP A 178 -11.82 22.07 -7.35
CA ASP A 178 -12.53 22.24 -6.08
C ASP A 178 -14.00 21.77 -6.18
N LYS A 179 -14.71 21.87 -5.05
CA LYS A 179 -16.14 21.49 -4.93
C LYS A 179 -17.08 22.29 -5.85
N ASP A 180 -16.67 23.49 -6.27
CA ASP A 180 -17.45 24.39 -7.11
C ASP A 180 -17.11 24.16 -8.61
N GLY A 181 -16.18 23.23 -8.89
CA GLY A 181 -15.75 22.86 -10.24
C GLY A 181 -14.69 23.78 -10.83
N LYS A 182 -14.11 24.69 -10.06
CA LYS A 182 -13.02 25.55 -10.50
C LYS A 182 -11.71 24.77 -10.46
N GLN A 183 -10.93 24.88 -11.53
CA GLN A 183 -9.59 24.29 -11.57
C GLN A 183 -8.66 25.05 -10.62
N ILE A 184 -7.93 24.30 -9.79
CA ILE A 184 -7.03 24.81 -8.76
C ILE A 184 -5.57 24.37 -8.96
N LYS A 185 -5.32 23.36 -9.80
CA LYS A 185 -3.98 22.90 -10.18
C LYS A 185 -4.02 22.19 -11.53
#